data_AF-A0A1I2I3B3-F1
#
_entry.id   AF-A0A1I2I3B3-F1
#
_cell.length_a   1.000
_cell.length_b   1.000
_cell.length_c   1.000
_cell.angle_alpha   90.00
_cell.angle_beta   90.00
_cell.angle_gamma   90.00
#
_symmetry.space_group_name_H-M   'P 1'
#
loop_
_entity.id
_entity.type
_entity.pdbx_description
1 polymer ?
#
loop_
_entity_poly.entity_id
_entity_poly.type
_entity_poly.pdbx_seq_one_letter_code
_entity_poly.pdbx_strand_id
1 'polypeptide(L)'
;MNQPRSTYYLLIIALGLTSSCDQPQIDFPKRALAVEGTYQADTYYNKTGVGDFYPIQGQTMTLKLTAVTDDSVRVEIQATANGDYSPGSNRVYEKLLVNQEIDATIVNKKQVNCITYSIDLPAIVGQPSTAGLLRKRCKTGGIDYYFTAPVSQAEAHVEFR
;
A
#
# COMPACT_ATOMS: atom_id res chain seq x y z
N MET A 1 7.08 -18.34 -89.12
CA MET A 1 6.31 -17.44 -88.24
C MET A 1 6.11 -18.16 -86.92
N ASN A 2 6.73 -17.69 -85.83
CA ASN A 2 6.37 -18.01 -84.45
C ASN A 2 7.18 -17.11 -83.50
N GLN A 3 6.47 -16.22 -82.78
CA GLN A 3 6.97 -15.47 -81.64
C GLN A 3 6.13 -15.93 -80.42
N PRO A 4 6.74 -16.14 -79.25
CA PRO A 4 6.13 -15.55 -78.05
C PRO A 4 7.19 -15.04 -77.06
N ARG A 5 7.08 -13.78 -76.61
CA ARG A 5 6.31 -13.26 -75.45
C ARG A 5 7.23 -13.04 -74.25
N SER A 6 7.70 -11.80 -74.15
CA SER A 6 8.35 -11.20 -72.97
C SER A 6 7.38 -11.17 -71.79
N THR A 7 7.80 -11.67 -70.64
CA THR A 7 7.02 -11.71 -69.40
C THR A 7 7.49 -10.56 -68.49
N TYR A 8 6.61 -9.58 -68.25
CA TYR A 8 6.83 -8.51 -67.28
C TYR A 8 6.49 -9.02 -65.87
N TYR A 9 7.45 -8.96 -64.95
CA TYR A 9 7.21 -9.18 -63.52
C TYR A 9 6.74 -7.88 -62.87
N LEU A 10 5.52 -7.90 -62.32
CA LEU A 10 4.97 -6.86 -61.45
C LEU A 10 5.43 -7.11 -60.01
N LEU A 11 6.27 -6.22 -59.49
CA LEU A 11 6.69 -6.19 -58.09
C LEU A 11 5.64 -5.38 -57.28
N ILE A 12 4.86 -6.07 -56.44
CA ILE A 12 3.94 -5.41 -55.50
C ILE A 12 4.70 -5.08 -54.22
N ILE A 13 4.90 -3.79 -53.94
CA ILE A 13 5.48 -3.30 -52.68
C ILE A 13 4.34 -3.16 -51.67
N ALA A 14 4.28 -4.07 -50.69
CA ALA A 14 3.40 -3.94 -49.54
C ALA A 14 4.08 -3.03 -48.49
N LEU A 15 3.62 -1.77 -48.40
CA LEU A 15 3.97 -0.85 -47.33
C LEU A 15 3.23 -1.28 -46.05
N GLY A 16 3.92 -2.03 -45.19
CA GLY A 16 3.47 -2.32 -43.84
C GLY A 16 3.55 -1.07 -42.96
N LEU A 17 2.42 -0.45 -42.69
CA LEU A 17 2.28 0.54 -41.62
C LEU A 17 2.28 -0.21 -40.28
N THR A 18 3.47 -0.43 -39.71
CA THR A 18 3.59 -0.85 -38.31
C THR A 18 3.29 0.36 -37.43
N SER A 19 2.02 0.55 -37.08
CA SER A 19 1.63 1.47 -36.01
C SER A 19 2.20 0.92 -34.69
N SER A 20 3.37 1.40 -34.30
CA SER A 20 3.94 1.17 -32.98
C SER A 20 3.00 1.78 -31.94
N CYS A 21 2.22 0.93 -31.27
CA CYS A 21 1.53 1.31 -30.04
C CYS A 21 2.58 1.49 -28.93
N ASP A 22 3.26 2.63 -28.91
CA ASP A 22 3.96 3.09 -27.71
C ASP A 22 2.88 3.53 -26.72
N GLN A 23 2.37 2.58 -25.93
CA GLN A 23 1.62 2.95 -24.75
C GLN A 23 2.63 3.47 -23.71
N PRO A 24 2.37 4.64 -23.09
CA PRO A 24 3.24 5.13 -22.03
C PRO A 24 3.26 4.10 -20.90
N GLN A 25 4.43 3.51 -20.65
CA GLN A 25 4.62 2.66 -19.48
C GLN A 25 4.52 3.55 -18.23
N ILE A 26 3.49 3.29 -17.43
CA ILE A 26 3.36 3.89 -16.10
C ILE A 26 4.27 3.08 -15.18
N ASP A 27 5.39 3.69 -14.77
CA ASP A 27 6.27 3.12 -13.76
C ASP A 27 5.64 3.35 -12.38
N PHE A 28 5.34 2.25 -11.68
CA PHE A 28 4.79 2.29 -10.34
C PHE A 28 5.93 2.13 -9.33
N PRO A 29 5.94 2.93 -8.24
CA PRO A 29 6.96 2.77 -7.22
C PRO A 29 6.92 1.36 -6.63
N LYS A 30 8.11 0.85 -6.28
CA LYS A 30 8.22 -0.41 -5.54
C LYS A 30 7.42 -0.32 -4.24
N ARG A 31 6.51 -1.26 -4.03
CA ARG A 31 5.51 -1.24 -2.96
C ARG A 31 6.14 -1.14 -1.57
N ALA A 32 7.17 -1.93 -1.30
CA ALA A 32 7.86 -1.94 -0.02
C ALA A 32 8.57 -0.62 0.27
N LEU A 33 9.26 -0.04 -0.72
CA LEU A 33 9.94 1.25 -0.58
C LEU A 33 8.95 2.41 -0.40
N ALA A 34 7.74 2.32 -0.95
CA ALA A 34 6.72 3.35 -0.80
C ALA A 34 6.18 3.49 0.64
N VAL A 35 6.36 2.47 1.48
CA VAL A 35 5.89 2.42 2.87
C VAL A 35 7.03 2.30 3.89
N GLU A 36 8.29 2.25 3.45
CA GLU A 36 9.44 2.17 4.35
C GLU A 36 9.56 3.43 5.22
N GLY A 37 9.87 3.23 6.49
CA GLY A 37 10.02 4.34 7.44
C GLY A 37 9.88 3.94 8.89
N THR A 38 10.10 4.92 9.76
CA THR A 38 9.75 4.85 11.18
C THR A 38 8.72 5.93 11.45
N TYR A 39 7.62 5.54 12.08
CA TYR A 39 6.46 6.37 12.28
C TYR A 39 6.05 6.35 13.76
N GLN A 40 5.47 7.44 14.22
CA GLN A 40 4.98 7.57 15.60
C GLN A 40 3.49 7.85 15.58
N ALA A 41 2.73 7.18 16.46
CA ALA A 41 1.31 7.44 16.59
C ALA A 41 1.10 8.80 17.27
N ASP A 42 0.33 9.68 16.63
CA ASP A 42 -0.01 11.00 17.17
C ASP A 42 -1.52 11.14 17.46
N THR A 43 -2.36 10.35 16.79
CA THR A 43 -3.82 10.44 16.83
C THR A 43 -4.45 9.07 17.08
N TYR A 44 -5.47 9.05 17.93
CA TYR A 44 -6.28 7.87 18.21
C TYR A 44 -7.73 8.08 17.80
N TYR A 45 -8.34 7.05 17.24
CA TYR A 45 -9.74 7.05 16.83
C TYR A 45 -10.45 5.88 17.51
N ASN A 46 -11.46 6.20 18.32
CA ASN A 46 -12.33 5.21 18.94
C ASN A 46 -13.35 4.65 17.92
N LYS A 47 -14.17 3.68 18.36
CA LYS A 47 -15.22 3.03 17.54
C LYS A 47 -16.24 3.98 16.88
N THR A 48 -16.37 5.21 17.36
CA THR A 48 -17.30 6.21 16.79
C THR A 48 -16.64 7.09 15.72
N GLY A 49 -15.35 6.87 15.44
CA GLY A 49 -14.58 7.65 14.45
C GLY A 49 -14.27 9.07 14.90
N VAL A 50 -14.58 9.43 16.14
CA VAL A 50 -14.18 10.70 16.73
C VAL A 50 -12.70 10.59 17.08
N GLY A 51 -11.89 11.38 16.38
CA GLY A 51 -10.46 11.50 16.64
C GLY A 51 -10.24 12.28 17.93
N ASP A 52 -9.61 11.65 18.90
CA ASP A 52 -9.08 12.31 20.09
C ASP A 52 -7.56 12.29 20.01
N PHE A 53 -6.93 13.36 20.52
CA PHE A 53 -5.48 13.33 20.72
C PHE A 53 -5.13 12.13 21.59
N TYR A 54 -4.07 11.42 21.22
CA TYR A 54 -3.60 10.28 21.98
C TYR A 54 -3.39 10.70 23.45
N PRO A 55 -4.02 10.03 24.44
CA PRO A 55 -4.00 10.51 25.82
C PRO A 55 -2.57 10.69 26.29
N ILE A 56 -2.24 11.95 26.62
CA ILE A 56 -0.89 12.44 26.80
C ILE A 56 -0.32 11.89 28.12
N GLN A 57 0.30 10.72 28.07
CA GLN A 57 1.23 10.22 29.10
C GLN A 57 2.51 9.64 28.49
N GLY A 58 2.90 10.06 27.29
CA GLY A 58 4.13 9.60 26.61
C GLY A 58 4.13 8.13 26.17
N GLN A 59 3.08 7.36 26.50
CA GLN A 59 2.92 5.96 26.13
C GLN A 59 2.29 5.82 24.74
N THR A 60 3.02 6.25 23.71
CA THR A 60 2.58 6.11 22.32
C THR A 60 3.06 4.79 21.70
N MET A 61 2.72 4.59 20.43
CA MET A 61 3.15 3.48 19.60
C MET A 61 4.19 3.96 18.59
N THR A 62 5.13 3.08 18.27
CA THR A 62 6.08 3.27 17.15
C THR A 62 5.89 2.14 16.16
N LEU A 63 5.82 2.50 14.89
CA LEU A 63 5.80 1.56 13.77
C LEU A 63 7.10 1.73 12.99
N LYS A 64 7.81 0.63 12.75
CA LYS A 64 8.94 0.60 11.83
C LYS A 64 8.66 -0.41 10.73
N LEU A 65 8.77 0.05 9.49
CA LEU A 65 8.63 -0.72 8.27
C LEU A 65 9.99 -0.71 7.57
N THR A 66 10.53 -1.90 7.29
CA THR A 66 11.82 -2.06 6.58
C THR A 66 11.62 -2.95 5.37
N ALA A 67 12.02 -2.49 4.18
CA ALA A 67 11.87 -3.28 2.96
C ALA A 67 12.75 -4.53 3.02
N VAL A 68 12.17 -5.68 2.68
CA VAL A 68 12.84 -6.99 2.60
C VAL A 68 12.97 -7.43 1.14
N THR A 69 11.92 -7.22 0.36
CA THR A 69 11.91 -7.36 -1.11
C THR A 69 11.18 -6.15 -1.70
N ASP A 70 11.05 -6.08 -3.03
CA ASP A 70 10.31 -4.99 -3.71
C ASP A 70 8.83 -4.89 -3.27
N ASP A 71 8.27 -5.97 -2.71
CA ASP A 71 6.87 -6.09 -2.33
C ASP A 71 6.63 -6.62 -0.91
N SER A 72 7.67 -6.77 -0.09
CA SER A 72 7.51 -7.21 1.28
C SER A 72 8.34 -6.40 2.26
N VAL A 73 7.82 -6.31 3.48
CA VAL A 73 8.42 -5.54 4.57
C VAL A 73 8.52 -6.37 5.84
N ARG A 74 9.52 -6.06 6.66
CA ARG A 74 9.56 -6.39 8.08
C ARG A 74 8.79 -5.32 8.84
N VAL A 75 7.91 -5.75 9.73
CA VAL A 75 7.05 -4.86 10.53
C VAL A 75 7.42 -5.00 12.00
N GLU A 76 7.77 -3.89 12.63
CA GLU A 76 8.05 -3.81 14.06
C GLU A 76 7.09 -2.79 14.68
N ILE A 77 6.19 -3.24 15.55
CA ILE A 77 5.26 -2.38 16.30
C ILE A 77 5.70 -2.42 17.76
N GLN A 78 6.05 -1.25 18.30
CA GLN A 78 6.28 -1.07 19.72
C GLN A 78 5.05 -0.40 20.32
N ALA A 79 4.44 -1.04 21.32
CA ALA A 79 3.18 -0.60 21.87
C ALA A 79 3.16 -0.82 23.39
N THR A 80 3.15 0.27 24.14
CA THR A 80 3.00 0.25 25.60
C THR A 80 1.52 0.04 25.95
N ALA A 81 1.22 -0.77 26.98
CA ALA A 81 -0.16 -1.00 27.39
C ALA A 81 -0.83 0.30 27.86
N ASN A 82 -1.91 0.70 27.18
CA ASN A 82 -2.58 1.97 27.44
C ASN A 82 -4.10 1.85 27.18
N GLY A 83 -4.77 0.94 27.89
CA GLY A 83 -6.21 0.72 27.76
C GLY A 83 -6.65 0.42 26.31
N ASP A 84 -7.65 1.15 25.82
CA ASP A 84 -8.16 1.01 24.45
C ASP A 84 -7.31 1.73 23.39
N TYR A 85 -6.32 2.52 23.82
CA TYR A 85 -5.48 3.35 22.95
C TYR A 85 -4.30 2.59 22.34
N SER A 86 -4.03 1.37 22.81
CA SER A 86 -2.90 0.55 22.36
C SER A 86 -3.18 -0.93 22.58
N PRO A 87 -2.71 -1.82 21.69
CA PRO A 87 -2.75 -3.26 21.91
C PRO A 87 -1.85 -3.75 23.04
N GLY A 88 -0.99 -2.88 23.58
CA GLY A 88 -0.17 -3.13 24.77
C GLY A 88 0.88 -4.23 24.67
N SER A 89 1.25 -4.58 23.44
CA SER A 89 2.22 -5.64 23.17
C SER A 89 3.07 -5.27 21.96
N ASN A 90 4.38 -5.47 22.09
CA ASN A 90 5.30 -5.36 20.96
C ASN A 90 5.05 -6.53 20.00
N ARG A 91 5.14 -6.25 18.70
CA ARG A 91 4.98 -7.22 17.63
C ARG A 91 6.09 -7.08 16.61
N VAL A 92 6.59 -8.22 16.14
CA VAL A 92 7.56 -8.27 15.06
C VAL A 92 7.08 -9.30 14.06
N TYR A 93 6.99 -8.89 12.80
CA TYR A 93 6.69 -9.74 11.66
C TYR A 93 7.87 -9.65 10.70
N GLU A 94 8.59 -10.75 10.51
CA GLU A 94 9.85 -10.75 9.75
C GLU A 94 9.64 -10.47 8.25
N LYS A 95 8.50 -10.87 7.70
CA LYS A 95 8.16 -10.65 6.30
C LYS A 95 6.66 -10.68 6.07
N LEU A 96 6.09 -9.57 5.62
CA LEU A 96 4.70 -9.44 5.19
C LEU A 96 4.62 -8.78 3.83
N LEU A 97 3.66 -9.20 3.00
CA LEU A 97 3.42 -8.61 1.68
C LEU A 97 2.76 -7.24 1.80
N VAL A 98 3.16 -6.34 0.91
CA VAL A 98 2.53 -5.03 0.72
C VAL A 98 1.58 -5.13 -0.45
N ASN A 99 0.28 -5.05 -0.16
CA ASN A 99 -0.77 -4.96 -1.16
C ASN A 99 -0.88 -3.53 -1.66
N GLN A 100 -1.29 -3.35 -2.92
CA GLN A 100 -1.53 -2.04 -3.52
C GLN A 100 -2.89 -2.01 -4.21
N GLU A 101 -3.58 -0.89 -4.05
CA GLU A 101 -4.82 -0.56 -4.74
C GLU A 101 -4.64 0.80 -5.42
N ILE A 102 -5.02 0.89 -6.70
CA ILE A 102 -4.79 2.08 -7.53
C ILE A 102 -6.14 2.64 -7.94
N ASP A 103 -6.50 3.78 -7.37
CA ASP A 103 -7.64 4.58 -7.77
C ASP A 103 -7.20 5.60 -8.81
N ALA A 104 -7.39 5.27 -10.09
CA ALA A 104 -7.11 6.17 -11.20
C ALA A 104 -8.33 7.06 -11.48
N THR A 105 -8.19 8.36 -11.28
CA THR A 105 -9.24 9.36 -11.57
C THR A 105 -8.76 10.34 -12.62
N ILE A 106 -9.63 10.76 -13.54
CA ILE A 106 -9.34 11.83 -14.48
C ILE A 106 -9.85 13.16 -13.92
N VAL A 107 -8.93 14.08 -13.62
CA VAL A 107 -9.25 15.45 -13.16
C VAL A 107 -8.70 16.42 -14.18
N ASN A 108 -9.54 17.27 -14.78
CA ASN A 108 -9.14 18.28 -15.78
C ASN A 108 -8.29 17.70 -16.93
N LYS A 109 -8.68 16.53 -17.48
CA LYS A 109 -7.94 15.80 -18.53
C LYS A 109 -6.55 15.30 -18.11
N LYS A 110 -6.22 15.31 -16.82
CA LYS A 110 -5.01 14.68 -16.27
C LYS A 110 -5.41 13.45 -15.45
N GLN A 111 -4.71 12.34 -15.67
CA GLN A 111 -4.85 11.16 -14.83
C GLN A 111 -4.14 11.42 -13.49
N VAL A 112 -4.87 11.22 -12.40
CA VAL A 112 -4.37 11.26 -11.02
C VAL A 112 -4.52 9.86 -10.47
N ASN A 113 -3.40 9.22 -10.14
CA ASN A 113 -3.38 7.90 -9.52
C ASN A 113 -3.24 8.06 -8.01
N CYS A 114 -4.26 7.66 -7.26
CA CYS A 114 -4.17 7.51 -5.82
C CYS A 114 -3.79 6.06 -5.53
N ILE A 115 -2.60 5.85 -4.94
CA ILE A 115 -2.15 4.52 -4.56
C ILE A 115 -2.34 4.35 -3.06
N THR A 116 -3.13 3.36 -2.67
CA THR A 116 -3.31 2.93 -1.29
C THR A 116 -2.50 1.66 -1.08
N TYR A 117 -1.74 1.59 0.02
CA TYR A 117 -0.98 0.41 0.40
C TYR A 117 -1.59 -0.22 1.64
N SER A 118 -1.60 -1.55 1.71
CA SER A 118 -2.05 -2.27 2.90
C SER A 118 -1.15 -3.45 3.24
N ILE A 119 -1.06 -3.76 4.53
CA ILE A 119 -0.32 -4.90 5.07
C ILE A 119 -1.22 -5.59 6.09
N ASP A 120 -1.57 -6.84 5.83
CA ASP A 120 -2.34 -7.66 6.76
C ASP A 120 -1.43 -8.20 7.87
N LEU A 121 -1.78 -7.94 9.12
CA LEU A 121 -1.04 -8.40 10.29
C LEU A 121 -1.73 -9.64 10.86
N PRO A 122 -1.16 -10.84 10.70
CA PRO A 122 -1.77 -12.04 11.25
C PRO A 122 -1.81 -11.97 12.79
N ALA A 123 -2.80 -12.66 13.36
CA ALA A 123 -2.87 -12.84 14.80
C ALA A 123 -1.62 -13.59 15.31
N ILE A 124 -1.08 -13.16 16.43
CA ILE A 124 0.05 -13.83 17.08
C ILE A 124 -0.53 -14.83 18.09
N VAL A 125 -0.18 -16.10 17.93
CA VAL A 125 -0.62 -17.17 18.83
C VAL A 125 -0.14 -16.85 20.26
N GLY A 126 -1.07 -16.83 21.21
CA GLY A 126 -0.78 -16.54 22.62
C GLY A 126 -0.81 -15.05 23.00
N GLN A 127 -1.18 -14.15 22.08
CA GLN A 127 -1.48 -12.75 22.41
C GLN A 127 -2.99 -12.48 22.36
N PRO A 128 -3.52 -11.61 23.24
CA PRO A 128 -4.96 -11.35 23.34
C PRO A 128 -5.52 -10.58 22.14
N SER A 129 -4.67 -10.06 21.25
CA SER A 129 -5.08 -9.27 20.10
C SER A 129 -5.38 -10.13 18.86
N THR A 130 -6.43 -9.78 18.16
CA THR A 130 -6.81 -10.29 16.85
C THR A 130 -5.84 -9.85 15.73
N ALA A 131 -6.06 -10.37 14.52
CA ALA A 131 -5.43 -9.87 13.31
C ALA A 131 -5.63 -8.35 13.18
N GLY A 132 -4.65 -7.66 12.63
CA GLY A 132 -4.69 -6.21 12.41
C GLY A 132 -4.43 -5.84 10.95
N LEU A 133 -4.53 -4.55 10.66
CA LEU A 133 -4.29 -4.03 9.31
C LEU A 133 -3.52 -2.72 9.39
N LEU A 134 -2.43 -2.60 8.64
CA LEU A 134 -1.79 -1.32 8.35
C LEU A 134 -2.30 -0.82 7.00
N ARG A 135 -2.67 0.45 6.90
CA ARG A 135 -3.14 1.07 5.66
C ARG A 135 -2.57 2.47 5.47
N LYS A 136 -1.81 2.67 4.40
CA LYS A 136 -1.33 3.99 3.96
C LYS A 136 -2.23 4.51 2.86
N ARG A 137 -3.01 5.55 3.13
CA ARG A 137 -3.90 6.16 2.13
C ARG A 137 -3.18 7.30 1.42
N CYS A 138 -3.42 7.44 0.12
CA CYS A 138 -2.78 8.51 -0.67
C CYS A 138 -3.11 9.93 -0.17
N LYS A 139 -4.24 10.12 0.53
CA LYS A 139 -4.75 11.44 0.94
C LYS A 139 -4.23 11.90 2.30
N THR A 140 -3.87 10.97 3.20
CA THR A 140 -3.59 11.28 4.61
C THR A 140 -2.10 11.26 4.95
N GLY A 141 -1.23 10.77 4.06
CA GLY A 141 0.23 10.78 4.24
C GLY A 141 0.76 9.80 5.31
N GLY A 142 -0.01 9.61 6.39
CA GLY A 142 0.24 8.66 7.46
C GLY A 142 -0.23 7.23 7.18
N ILE A 143 0.01 6.36 8.16
CA ILE A 143 -0.37 4.94 8.15
C ILE A 143 -1.39 4.70 9.26
N ASP A 144 -2.60 4.30 8.88
CA ASP A 144 -3.61 3.83 9.81
C ASP A 144 -3.24 2.43 10.30
N TYR A 145 -3.33 2.17 11.60
CA TYR A 145 -3.27 0.83 12.17
C TYR A 145 -4.56 0.47 12.88
N TYR A 146 -5.27 -0.50 12.31
CA TYR A 146 -6.51 -1.05 12.84
C TYR A 146 -6.22 -2.26 13.75
N PHE A 147 -6.79 -2.24 14.95
CA PHE A 147 -6.66 -3.30 15.94
C PHE A 147 -7.94 -3.44 16.79
N THR A 148 -8.09 -4.59 17.45
CA THR A 148 -9.10 -4.75 18.49
C THR A 148 -8.57 -4.26 19.83
N ALA A 149 -9.27 -3.31 20.43
CA ALA A 149 -8.92 -2.68 21.69
C ALA A 149 -8.96 -3.70 22.85
N PRO A 150 -7.91 -3.81 23.69
CA PRO A 150 -7.85 -4.83 24.73
C PRO A 150 -8.95 -4.76 25.79
N VAL A 151 -9.45 -3.55 26.13
CA VAL A 151 -10.41 -3.38 27.22
C VAL A 151 -11.84 -3.48 26.72
N SER A 152 -12.21 -2.70 25.70
CA SER A 152 -13.58 -2.70 25.17
C SER A 152 -13.87 -3.81 24.16
N GLN A 153 -12.84 -4.49 23.64
CA GLN A 153 -12.95 -5.48 22.55
C GLN A 153 -13.57 -4.91 21.27
N ALA A 154 -13.61 -3.58 21.14
CA ALA A 154 -14.09 -2.89 19.95
C ALA A 154 -12.96 -2.68 18.94
N GLU A 155 -13.30 -2.44 17.69
CA GLU A 155 -12.34 -1.94 16.70
C GLU A 155 -11.89 -0.52 17.08
N ALA A 156 -10.59 -0.28 16.98
CA ALA A 156 -9.95 1.01 17.15
C ALA A 156 -8.85 1.18 16.11
N HIS A 157 -8.46 2.43 15.83
CA HIS A 157 -7.26 2.68 15.04
C HIS A 157 -6.46 3.87 15.53
N VAL A 158 -5.18 3.85 15.20
CA VAL A 158 -4.25 4.96 15.39
C VAL A 158 -3.69 5.39 14.03
N GLU A 159 -3.41 6.67 13.89
CA GLU A 159 -2.69 7.21 12.74
C GLU A 159 -1.22 7.42 13.12
N PHE A 160 -0.34 6.78 12.34
CA PHE A 160 1.11 6.94 12.42
C PHE A 160 1.58 8.00 11.41
N ARG A 161 2.45 8.92 11.85
CA ARG A 161 3.08 9.94 10.99
C ARG A 161 4.59 9.88 11.00
#